data_AF-A0AAW0Y8G2-F1
#
_entry.id   AF-A0AAW0Y8G2-F1
#
_cell.length_a   1.000
_cell.length_b   1.000
_cell.length_c   1.000
_cell.angle_alpha   90.00
_cell.angle_beta   90.00
_cell.angle_gamma   90.00
#
_symmetry.space_group_name_H-M   'P 1'
#
loop_
_entity.id
_entity.type
_entity.pdbx_description
1 polymer ?
#
loop_
_entity_poly.entity_id
_entity_poly.type
_entity_poly.pdbx_seq_one_letter_code
_entity_poly.pdbx_strand_id
1 'polypeptide(L)'
;GRVTRQYPRTTSESLVIRLNNIEGEVYEVDNKMLSMLDMLEDHPEYYERKIKKICLKDSDEVIDCWIYLLFMYKQQMMELPFLKTYSSYGDHGKNYAVRESRGDVGREYWSDVKVMD
;
A
#
# COMPACT_ATOMS: atom_id res chain seq x y z
N GLY A 1 16.17 30.30 -8.19
CA GLY A 1 16.02 29.70 -6.85
C GLY A 1 15.37 28.34 -7.00
N ARG A 2 16.02 27.26 -6.55
CA ARG A 2 15.40 25.93 -6.49
C ARG A 2 14.69 25.83 -5.15
N VAL A 3 13.37 25.71 -5.18
CA VAL A 3 12.58 25.36 -4.00
C VAL A 3 12.67 23.85 -3.81
N THR A 4 13.63 23.41 -3.01
CA THR A 4 13.61 22.04 -2.48
C THR A 4 12.59 22.01 -1.36
N ARG A 5 11.43 21.37 -1.59
CA ARG A 5 10.51 20.98 -0.52
C ARG A 5 11.26 19.98 0.38
N GLN A 6 11.80 20.46 1.50
CA GLN A 6 12.22 19.61 2.59
C GLN A 6 10.96 19.19 3.34
N TYR A 7 10.59 17.92 3.23
CA TYR A 7 9.65 17.33 4.18
C TYR A 7 10.30 17.31 5.56
N PRO A 8 9.61 17.75 6.63
CA PRO A 8 10.16 17.68 7.97
C PRO A 8 10.48 16.22 8.31
N ARG A 9 11.74 15.96 8.66
CA ARG A 9 12.15 14.70 9.30
C ARG A 9 11.52 14.68 10.69
N THR A 10 10.38 14.02 10.82
CA THR A 10 9.84 13.65 12.13
C THR A 10 10.69 12.49 12.66
N THR A 11 11.73 12.82 13.41
CA THR A 11 12.39 11.87 14.31
C THR A 11 11.60 11.83 15.61
N SER A 12 10.74 10.84 15.76
CA SER A 12 10.52 10.14 17.03
C SER A 12 9.67 8.91 16.71
N GLU A 13 10.29 7.75 16.80
CA GLU A 13 9.73 6.45 16.44
C GLU A 13 9.39 6.35 14.95
N SER A 14 10.33 5.80 14.18
CA SER A 14 10.00 5.14 12.92
C SER A 14 8.66 4.44 13.09
N LEU A 15 7.66 4.83 12.30
CA LEU A 15 6.37 4.19 12.23
C LEU A 15 6.65 2.71 11.93
N VAL A 16 6.83 1.90 12.97
CA VAL A 16 7.05 0.47 12.86
C VAL A 16 5.66 -0.07 12.57
N ILE A 17 5.24 0.06 11.31
CA ILE A 17 4.16 -0.77 10.79
C ILE A 17 4.70 -2.18 10.93
N ARG A 18 4.34 -2.84 12.03
CA ARG A 18 4.53 -4.27 12.21
C ARG A 18 3.60 -4.94 11.20
N LEU A 19 4.04 -5.01 9.94
CA LEU A 19 3.49 -5.90 8.91
C LEU A 19 3.81 -7.32 9.38
N ASN A 20 3.16 -7.78 10.44
CA ASN A 20 3.44 -9.07 11.03
C ASN A 20 2.96 -10.14 10.05
N ASN A 21 3.93 -10.70 9.31
CA ASN A 21 3.79 -11.92 8.52
C ASN A 21 2.68 -11.89 7.47
N ILE A 22 2.50 -10.76 6.78
CA ILE A 22 1.66 -10.73 5.58
C ILE A 22 2.28 -11.67 4.55
N GLU A 23 1.48 -12.58 4.02
CA GLU A 23 1.89 -13.51 2.98
C GLU A 23 1.37 -13.04 1.63
N GLY A 24 2.20 -13.23 0.62
CA GLY A 24 1.90 -12.87 -0.75
C GLY A 24 2.86 -13.56 -1.71
N GLU A 25 2.89 -13.05 -2.93
CA GLU A 25 3.67 -13.59 -4.02
C GLU A 25 4.70 -12.56 -4.48
N VAL A 26 5.87 -13.03 -4.92
CA VAL A 26 6.94 -12.19 -5.47
C VAL A 26 7.04 -12.44 -6.96
N TYR A 27 7.12 -11.36 -7.72
CA TYR A 27 7.23 -11.38 -9.18
C TYR A 27 8.44 -10.57 -9.62
N GLU A 28 9.20 -11.10 -10.58
CA GLU A 28 10.15 -10.32 -11.36
C GLU A 28 9.39 -9.54 -12.44
N VAL A 29 9.60 -8.23 -12.51
CA VAL A 29 8.92 -7.36 -13.47
C VAL A 29 9.93 -6.46 -14.18
N ASP A 30 9.69 -6.19 -15.46
CA ASP A 30 10.49 -5.22 -16.20
C ASP A 30 10.07 -3.78 -15.87
N ASN A 31 10.85 -2.80 -16.33
CA ASN A 31 10.57 -1.39 -16.08
C ASN A 31 9.24 -0.91 -16.68
N LYS A 32 8.78 -1.55 -17.78
CA LYS A 32 7.52 -1.18 -18.43
C LYS A 32 6.33 -1.60 -17.57
N MET A 33 6.32 -2.85 -17.13
CA MET A 33 5.33 -3.38 -16.20
C MET A 33 5.34 -2.60 -14.89
N LEU A 34 6.53 -2.32 -14.36
CA LEU A 34 6.69 -1.55 -13.13
C LEU A 34 6.08 -0.14 -13.24
N SER A 35 6.22 0.53 -14.39
CA SER A 35 5.58 1.83 -14.66
C SER A 35 4.06 1.74 -14.82
N MET A 36 3.54 0.63 -15.38
CA MET A 36 2.09 0.41 -15.47
C MET A 36 1.48 0.17 -14.09
N LEU A 37 2.20 -0.54 -13.20
CA LEU A 37 1.79 -0.72 -11.81
C LEU A 37 1.77 0.61 -11.05
N ASP A 38 2.75 1.49 -11.26
CA ASP A 38 2.72 2.84 -10.65
C ASP A 38 1.45 3.62 -11.04
N MET A 39 1.04 3.54 -12.31
CA MET A 39 -0.19 4.18 -12.78
C MET A 39 -1.46 3.52 -12.21
N LEU A 40 -1.47 2.18 -12.12
CA LEU A 40 -2.61 1.42 -11.59
C LEU A 40 -2.84 1.72 -10.10
N GLU A 41 -1.75 1.83 -9.34
CA GLU A 41 -1.76 2.08 -7.89
C GLU A 41 -1.78 3.57 -7.54
N ASP A 42 -1.89 4.44 -8.55
CA ASP A 42 -1.93 5.91 -8.41
C ASP A 42 -0.74 6.42 -7.57
N HIS A 43 0.46 5.92 -7.86
CA HIS A 43 1.70 6.30 -7.20
C HIS A 43 2.28 7.61 -7.79
N PRO A 44 2.74 8.57 -6.94
CA PRO A 44 2.85 8.53 -5.47
C PRO A 44 1.67 9.11 -4.69
N GLU A 45 0.57 9.46 -5.34
CA GLU A 45 -0.52 10.19 -4.72
C GLU A 45 -1.32 9.33 -3.72
N TYR A 46 -1.69 8.09 -4.08
CA TYR A 46 -2.52 7.19 -3.26
C TYR A 46 -1.68 6.13 -2.54
N TYR A 47 -0.95 5.32 -3.29
CA TYR A 47 0.02 4.38 -2.73
C TYR A 47 1.45 4.86 -2.96
N GLU A 48 2.30 4.71 -1.94
CA GLU A 48 3.73 4.96 -2.07
C GLU A 48 4.49 3.66 -2.29
N ARG A 49 5.24 3.57 -3.39
CA ARG A 49 6.15 2.47 -3.66
C ARG A 49 7.39 2.54 -2.77
N LYS A 50 7.68 1.48 -2.02
CA LYS A 50 8.82 1.35 -1.11
C LYS A 50 9.54 0.02 -1.28
N ILE A 51 10.85 0.00 -1.05
CA ILE A 51 11.62 -1.25 -0.91
C ILE A 51 11.40 -1.81 0.49
N LYS A 52 11.09 -3.11 0.59
CA LYS A 52 11.05 -3.87 1.85
C LYS A 52 11.75 -5.21 1.71
N LYS A 53 12.21 -5.72 2.84
CA LYS A 53 12.79 -7.07 2.98
C LYS A 53 11.68 -8.09 3.06
N ILE A 54 11.73 -9.10 2.19
CA ILE A 54 10.76 -10.19 2.11
C ILE A 54 11.50 -11.51 2.32
N CYS A 55 10.98 -12.37 3.20
CA CYS A 55 11.49 -13.72 3.40
C CYS A 55 10.78 -14.69 2.45
N LEU A 56 11.53 -15.41 1.63
CA LEU A 56 11.00 -16.44 0.74
C LEU A 56 10.74 -17.72 1.54
N LYS A 57 9.50 -18.23 1.47
CA LYS A 57 9.08 -19.42 2.23
C LYS A 57 9.87 -20.68 1.89
N ASP A 58 10.33 -20.82 0.65
CA ASP A 58 10.94 -22.06 0.15
C ASP A 58 12.46 -22.12 0.35
N SER A 59 13.11 -20.98 0.65
CA SER A 59 14.57 -20.88 0.73
C SER A 59 15.11 -20.18 1.97
N ASP A 60 14.25 -19.65 2.84
CA ASP A 60 14.60 -18.74 3.95
C ASP A 60 15.46 -17.53 3.52
N GLU A 61 15.53 -17.26 2.22
CA GLU A 61 16.27 -16.15 1.64
C GLU A 61 15.52 -14.85 1.88
N VAL A 62 16.27 -13.78 2.16
CA VAL A 62 15.72 -12.43 2.31
C VAL A 62 16.11 -11.58 1.12
N ILE A 63 15.11 -11.16 0.35
CA ILE A 63 15.29 -10.31 -0.82
C ILE A 63 14.64 -8.93 -0.62
N ASP A 64 15.14 -7.93 -1.35
CA ASP A 64 14.55 -6.60 -1.37
C ASP A 64 13.51 -6.52 -2.50
N CYS A 65 12.25 -6.23 -2.18
CA CYS A 65 11.16 -6.12 -3.14
C CYS A 65 10.46 -4.77 -3.05
N TRP A 66 9.92 -4.31 -4.19
CA TRP A 66 9.00 -3.19 -4.24
C TRP A 66 7.62 -3.59 -3.71
N ILE A 67 7.05 -2.76 -2.84
CA ILE A 67 5.67 -2.87 -2.38
C ILE A 67 4.97 -1.51 -2.42
N TYR A 68 3.67 -1.51 -2.63
CA TYR A 68 2.82 -0.31 -2.59
C TYR A 68 2.15 -0.19 -1.22
N LEU A 69 2.36 0.94 -0.53
CA LEU A 69 1.88 1.16 0.83
C LEU A 69 1.01 2.41 0.91
N LEU A 70 -0.14 2.28 1.57
CA LEU A 70 -0.99 3.42 1.89
C LEU A 70 -0.30 4.23 3.00
N PHE A 71 0.22 5.40 2.67
CA PHE A 71 1.03 6.21 3.59
C PHE A 71 0.21 7.25 4.35
N MET A 72 -0.98 7.59 3.87
CA MET A 72 -1.90 8.55 4.49
C MET A 72 -3.20 7.88 4.94
N TYR A 73 -3.14 6.84 5.76
CA TYR A 73 -4.35 6.11 6.18
C TYR A 73 -5.20 6.88 7.20
N LYS A 74 -6.51 6.62 7.23
CA LYS A 74 -7.39 7.06 8.32
C LYS A 74 -7.10 6.28 9.60
N GLN A 75 -7.06 6.95 10.74
CA GLN A 75 -6.71 6.30 12.02
C GLN A 75 -7.65 5.14 12.39
N GLN A 76 -8.94 5.20 12.03
CA GLN A 76 -9.88 4.10 12.28
C GLN A 76 -9.51 2.80 11.54
N MET A 77 -8.70 2.86 10.47
CA MET A 77 -8.22 1.66 9.79
C MET A 77 -7.33 0.80 10.69
N MET A 78 -6.72 1.40 11.72
CA MET A 78 -5.91 0.66 12.71
C MET A 78 -6.75 -0.20 13.66
N GLU A 79 -8.07 0.00 13.67
CA GLU A 79 -9.03 -0.81 14.44
C GLU A 79 -9.56 -2.00 13.63
N LEU A 80 -9.27 -2.05 12.32
CA LEU A 80 -9.66 -3.16 11.46
C LEU A 80 -8.83 -4.41 11.75
N PRO A 81 -9.37 -5.62 11.47
CA PRO A 81 -8.61 -6.85 11.59
C PRO A 81 -7.35 -6.82 10.70
N PHE A 82 -6.19 -7.09 11.29
CA PHE A 82 -4.95 -7.28 10.53
C PHE A 82 -4.99 -8.65 9.85
N LEU A 83 -5.02 -8.63 8.52
CA LEU A 83 -5.06 -9.85 7.72
C LEU A 83 -3.65 -10.38 7.49
N LYS A 84 -3.49 -11.70 7.63
CA LYS A 84 -2.25 -12.41 7.24
C LYS A 84 -2.19 -12.64 5.73
N THR A 85 -3.33 -12.99 5.14
CA THR A 85 -3.52 -13.17 3.70
C THR A 85 -4.78 -12.43 3.28
N TYR A 86 -4.78 -11.91 2.05
CA TYR A 86 -5.95 -11.28 1.46
C TYR A 86 -6.61 -12.23 0.45
N SER A 87 -7.93 -12.36 0.51
CA SER A 87 -8.74 -13.02 -0.52
C SER A 87 -10.03 -12.23 -0.69
N SER A 88 -10.30 -11.73 -1.90
CA SER A 88 -11.56 -11.02 -2.19
C SER A 88 -12.78 -11.84 -1.76
N TYR A 89 -12.75 -13.15 -2.01
CA TYR A 89 -13.84 -14.08 -1.69
C TYR A 89 -13.61 -14.82 -0.36
N GLY A 90 -12.86 -14.23 0.57
CA GLY A 90 -12.61 -14.81 1.89
C GLY A 90 -13.81 -14.70 2.84
N ASP A 91 -13.67 -15.34 4.01
CA ASP A 91 -14.74 -15.47 5.01
C ASP A 91 -15.19 -14.14 5.65
N HIS A 92 -14.50 -13.04 5.36
CA HIS A 92 -14.88 -11.70 5.82
C HIS A 92 -16.07 -11.11 5.07
N GLY A 93 -16.52 -11.70 3.96
CA GLY A 93 -17.70 -11.27 3.21
C GLY A 93 -17.58 -9.87 2.59
N LYS A 94 -16.34 -9.41 2.37
CA LYS A 94 -16.01 -8.07 1.82
C LYS A 94 -15.28 -8.22 0.49
N ASN A 95 -16.06 -8.52 -0.54
CA ASN A 95 -15.52 -8.70 -1.90
C ASN A 95 -14.99 -7.37 -2.43
N TYR A 96 -13.88 -7.43 -3.16
CA TYR A 96 -13.40 -6.30 -3.93
C TYR A 96 -14.44 -5.90 -4.98
N ALA A 97 -14.89 -4.65 -4.90
CA ALA A 97 -15.69 -4.03 -5.95
C ALA A 97 -14.77 -3.23 -6.87
N VAL A 98 -14.80 -3.51 -8.17
CA VAL A 98 -14.09 -2.71 -9.19
C VAL A 98 -14.60 -1.29 -9.19
N ARG A 99 -13.74 -0.32 -9.52
CA ARG A 99 -14.04 1.12 -9.40
C ARG A 99 -15.33 1.51 -10.11
N GLU A 100 -15.56 0.98 -11.29
CA GLU A 100 -16.73 1.25 -12.15
C GLU A 100 -18.05 0.78 -11.51
N SER A 101 -17.99 -0.24 -10.64
CA SER A 101 -19.16 -0.81 -9.95
C SER A 101 -19.55 -0.07 -8.67
N ARG A 102 -18.71 0.85 -8.19
CA ARG A 102 -18.90 1.55 -6.91
C ARG A 102 -19.95 2.68 -6.96
N GLY A 103 -20.60 2.89 -8.12
CA GLY A 103 -21.52 4.01 -8.33
C GLY A 103 -20.79 5.33 -8.60
N ASP A 104 -21.52 6.41 -8.89
CA ASP A 104 -20.95 7.74 -9.14
C ASP A 104 -20.43 8.35 -7.82
N VAL A 105 -19.27 7.87 -7.38
CA VAL A 105 -18.57 8.26 -6.16
C VAL A 105 -17.87 9.61 -6.35
N GLY A 106 -18.66 10.68 -6.53
CA GLY A 106 -18.14 12.04 -6.41
C GLY A 106 -17.38 12.19 -5.07
N ARG A 107 -16.24 12.89 -5.05
CA ARG A 107 -15.34 13.15 -3.89
C ARG A 107 -14.87 11.96 -3.02
N GLU A 108 -15.40 10.75 -3.16
CA GLU A 108 -15.10 9.58 -2.31
C GLU A 108 -13.91 8.74 -2.80
N TYR A 109 -13.30 9.09 -3.94
CA TYR A 109 -12.11 8.37 -4.46
C TYR A 109 -10.97 8.26 -3.44
N TRP A 110 -10.83 9.24 -2.55
CA TRP A 110 -9.82 9.30 -1.49
C TRP A 110 -10.36 8.86 -0.11
N SER A 111 -11.39 8.01 -0.07
CA SER A 111 -12.09 7.66 1.16
C SER A 111 -11.20 7.03 2.22
N ASP A 112 -10.14 6.33 1.85
CA ASP A 112 -9.26 5.64 2.80
C ASP A 112 -8.07 6.52 3.22
N VAL A 113 -7.88 7.62 2.49
CA VAL A 113 -6.81 8.57 2.73
C VAL A 113 -7.28 9.67 3.69
N LYS A 114 -6.45 9.98 4.67
CA LYS A 114 -6.64 11.14 5.54
C LYS A 114 -6.38 12.41 4.71
N VAL A 115 -7.46 13.11 4.35
CA VAL A 115 -7.36 14.45 3.77
C VAL A 115 -6.73 15.37 4.80
N MET A 116 -5.67 16.08 4.41
CA MET A 116 -5.07 17.14 5.23
C MET A 116 -5.92 18.40 5.07
N ASP A 117 -6.42 18.94 6.18
CA ASP A 117 -7.06 20.26 6.25
C ASP A 117 -6.04 21.40 6.01
#